data_AF-A0A9X9A7S6-F1
#
_entry.id   AF-A0A9X9A7S6-F1
#
_cell.length_a   1.000
_cell.length_b   1.000
_cell.length_c   1.000
_cell.angle_alpha   90.00
_cell.angle_beta   90.00
_cell.angle_gamma   90.00
#
_symmetry.space_group_name_H-M   'P 1'
#
loop_
_entity.id
_entity.type
_entity.pdbx_description
1 polymer ?
#
loop_
_entity_poly.entity_id
_entity_poly.type
_entity_poly.pdbx_seq_one_letter_code
_entity_poly.pdbx_strand_id
1 'polypeptide(L)'
;DQSVDILKTVNQPFYARFLTLTNHYPFTYDEDTKFIEPYNSGNGVFDRYIVTARYLDESIKKFIERLKAEGLYDNSIIVLYGDHYGISEKHNRAMAQFLEKDQITEFDTLNLQRTPLYIHIPGQTEGQTISKPTGQIDMKPTILNLLGVDSTNDIRFGHDMFSDEYTGFVVLRDGSFVTDKYAYKNNTFYDRITGEIVDLPKKEAQALIKRAQNELRMSDKIIEGDLLRFSESNKIKTGEVQTKIKETEK
;
A
#
# COMPACT_ATOMS: atom_id res chain seq x y z
N ASP A 1 16.90 4.93 17.34
CA ASP A 1 15.83 4.02 16.95
C ASP A 1 15.18 3.45 18.21
N GLN A 2 14.10 4.07 18.68
CA GLN A 2 13.49 3.81 20.00
C GLN A 2 12.44 2.68 19.95
N SER A 3 11.90 2.42 18.76
CA SER A 3 10.74 1.55 18.56
C SER A 3 11.07 0.07 18.77
N VAL A 4 12.26 -0.39 18.39
CA VAL A 4 12.67 -1.78 18.61
C VAL A 4 12.83 -2.07 20.11
N ASP A 5 13.34 -1.13 20.90
CA ASP A 5 13.46 -1.29 22.34
C ASP A 5 12.08 -1.46 23.01
N ILE A 6 11.06 -0.73 22.54
CA ILE A 6 9.67 -0.90 22.99
C ILE A 6 9.14 -2.27 22.55
N LEU A 7 9.36 -2.66 21.29
CA LEU A 7 8.88 -3.92 20.73
C LEU A 7 9.35 -5.14 21.53
N LYS A 8 10.59 -5.09 22.05
CA LYS A 8 11.15 -6.14 22.93
C LYS A 8 10.41 -6.33 24.25
N THR A 9 9.65 -5.33 24.69
CA THR A 9 8.85 -5.41 25.93
C THR A 9 7.44 -5.97 25.70
N VAL A 10 7.05 -6.20 24.45
CA VAL A 10 5.73 -6.73 24.08
C VAL A 10 5.76 -8.26 24.12
N ASN A 11 4.78 -8.86 24.79
CA ASN A 11 4.64 -10.31 24.82
C ASN A 11 4.39 -10.87 23.42
N GLN A 12 5.10 -11.94 23.05
CA GLN A 12 4.88 -12.66 21.79
C GLN A 12 3.78 -13.73 21.96
N PRO A 13 2.99 -14.04 20.90
CA PRO A 13 3.00 -13.37 19.59
C PRO A 13 2.37 -11.98 19.65
N PHE A 14 2.83 -11.06 18.79
CA PHE A 14 2.28 -9.71 18.67
C PHE A 14 1.96 -9.34 17.23
N TYR A 15 1.06 -8.37 17.07
CA TYR A 15 0.89 -7.59 15.85
C TYR A 15 1.33 -6.15 16.16
N ALA A 16 2.31 -5.65 15.40
CA ALA A 16 2.82 -4.30 15.54
C ALA A 16 2.76 -3.57 14.20
N ARG A 17 2.37 -2.29 14.22
CA ARG A 17 2.35 -1.42 13.05
C ARG A 17 3.15 -0.16 13.35
N PHE A 18 4.18 0.08 12.55
CA PHE A 18 5.01 1.28 12.63
C PHE A 18 4.58 2.26 11.54
N LEU A 19 4.17 3.46 11.94
CA LEU A 19 3.81 4.54 11.02
C LEU A 19 5.00 5.48 10.92
N THR A 20 5.60 5.55 9.73
CA THR A 20 6.68 6.50 9.46
C THR A 20 6.12 7.91 9.20
N LEU A 21 6.97 8.94 9.26
CA LEU A 21 6.51 10.33 9.14
C LEU A 21 7.41 11.24 8.28
N THR A 22 8.73 11.03 8.25
CA THR A 22 9.66 11.97 7.60
C THR A 22 9.39 12.21 6.11
N ASN A 23 8.98 11.17 5.37
CA ASN A 23 8.68 11.29 3.95
C ASN A 23 7.26 11.84 3.68
N HIS A 24 6.90 12.94 4.35
CA HIS A 24 5.59 13.58 4.26
C HIS A 24 5.69 14.95 3.62
N TYR A 25 4.68 15.34 2.85
CA TYR A 25 4.58 16.66 2.22
C TYR A 25 4.73 17.78 3.28
N PRO A 26 5.49 18.87 3.03
CA PRO A 26 6.16 19.25 1.77
C PRO A 26 7.61 18.74 1.64
N PHE A 27 7.93 17.60 2.27
CA PHE A 27 9.20 16.88 2.21
C PHE A 27 10.38 17.69 2.73
N THR A 28 10.19 18.45 3.80
CA THR A 28 11.27 19.20 4.43
C THR A 28 12.25 18.26 5.13
N TYR A 29 13.54 18.62 5.10
CA TYR A 29 14.61 17.90 5.77
C TYR A 29 15.63 18.90 6.32
N ASP A 30 16.42 18.47 7.30
CA ASP A 30 17.57 19.20 7.80
C ASP A 30 18.83 18.80 7.02
N GLU A 31 19.73 19.73 6.73
CA GLU A 31 20.90 19.48 5.86
C GLU A 31 21.83 18.38 6.39
N ASP A 32 21.92 18.20 7.70
CA ASP A 32 22.72 17.15 8.34
C ASP A 32 22.11 15.74 8.21
N THR A 33 20.82 15.65 7.84
CA THR A 33 20.12 14.39 7.56
C THR A 33 20.19 13.98 6.09
N LYS A 34 20.83 14.79 5.24
CA LYS A 34 20.87 14.61 3.80
C LYS A 34 21.89 13.54 3.39
N PHE A 35 21.41 12.48 2.75
CA PHE A 35 22.25 11.41 2.18
C PHE A 35 22.51 11.55 0.68
N ILE A 36 21.64 12.28 -0.02
CA ILE A 36 21.75 12.59 -1.45
C ILE A 36 21.30 14.03 -1.69
N GLU A 37 21.85 14.66 -2.72
CA GLU A 37 21.39 15.98 -3.13
C GLU A 37 19.94 15.95 -3.63
N PRO A 38 19.17 17.05 -3.44
CA PRO A 38 17.86 17.16 -4.04
C PRO A 38 17.97 17.08 -5.57
N TYR A 39 16.88 16.64 -6.20
CA TYR A 39 16.80 16.69 -7.66
C TYR A 39 16.78 18.16 -8.14
N ASN A 40 16.96 18.37 -9.45
CA ASN A 40 16.98 19.71 -10.03
C ASN A 40 15.95 19.82 -11.16
N SER A 41 14.67 19.75 -10.79
CA SER A 41 13.54 19.98 -11.71
C SER A 41 13.04 21.43 -11.72
N GLY A 42 13.53 22.24 -10.78
CA GLY A 42 12.96 23.55 -10.49
C GLY A 42 11.59 23.45 -9.79
N ASN A 43 11.27 22.31 -9.17
CA ASN A 43 10.10 22.11 -8.34
C ASN A 43 10.54 21.65 -6.95
N GLY A 44 10.64 22.59 -6.00
CA GLY A 44 11.21 22.31 -4.69
C GLY A 44 10.50 21.18 -3.91
N VAL A 45 9.21 20.93 -4.14
CA VAL A 45 8.51 19.79 -3.49
C VAL A 45 9.01 18.46 -4.05
N PHE A 46 9.06 18.33 -5.38
CA PHE A 46 9.56 17.13 -6.04
C PHE A 46 11.05 16.91 -5.73
N ASP A 47 11.82 17.99 -5.77
CA ASP A 47 13.27 17.95 -5.58
C ASP A 47 13.63 17.45 -4.17
N ARG A 48 12.88 17.88 -3.14
CA ARG A 48 13.08 17.40 -1.77
C ARG A 48 12.50 16.00 -1.50
N TYR A 49 11.46 15.58 -2.20
CA TYR A 49 10.90 14.22 -2.08
C TYR A 49 11.97 13.14 -2.29
N ILE A 50 12.89 13.36 -3.25
CA ILE A 50 14.00 12.45 -3.51
C ILE A 50 14.89 12.28 -2.27
N VAL A 51 15.17 13.37 -1.55
CA VAL A 51 15.99 13.36 -0.33
C VAL A 51 15.29 12.62 0.80
N THR A 52 14.03 12.94 1.09
CA THR A 52 13.28 12.32 2.19
C THR A 52 12.97 10.84 1.91
N ALA A 53 12.79 10.45 0.65
CA ALA A 53 12.68 9.05 0.25
C ALA A 53 13.98 8.27 0.55
N ARG A 54 15.16 8.84 0.27
CA ARG A 54 16.43 8.22 0.65
C ARG A 54 16.62 8.15 2.17
N TYR A 55 16.23 9.19 2.90
CA TYR A 55 16.27 9.14 4.37
C TYR A 55 15.40 8.01 4.93
N LEU A 56 14.20 7.82 4.37
CA LEU A 56 13.32 6.72 4.75
C LEU A 56 13.96 5.36 4.44
N ASP A 57 14.60 5.19 3.29
CA ASP A 57 15.33 3.98 2.90
C ASP A 57 16.44 3.62 3.92
N GLU A 58 17.30 4.59 4.28
CA GLU A 58 18.33 4.39 5.30
C GLU A 58 17.75 4.09 6.69
N SER A 59 16.60 4.68 7.02
CA SER A 59 15.90 4.43 8.28
C SER A 59 15.34 3.00 8.33
N ILE A 60 14.75 2.52 7.23
CA ILE A 60 14.26 1.14 7.10
C ILE A 60 15.42 0.15 7.18
N LYS A 61 16.55 0.43 6.52
CA LYS A 61 17.76 -0.40 6.62
C LYS A 61 18.20 -0.57 8.08
N LYS A 62 18.36 0.53 8.82
CA LYS A 62 18.73 0.49 10.24
C LYS A 62 17.73 -0.27 11.10
N PHE A 63 16.43 -0.06 10.85
CA PHE A 63 15.37 -0.77 11.55
C PHE A 63 15.46 -2.29 11.31
N ILE A 64 15.64 -2.73 10.07
CA ILE A 64 15.80 -4.14 9.73
C ILE A 64 17.09 -4.73 10.34
N GLU A 65 18.21 -4.01 10.29
CA GLU A 65 19.46 -4.42 10.94
C GLU A 65 19.25 -4.61 12.45
N ARG A 66 18.49 -3.73 13.09
CA ARG A 66 18.16 -3.84 14.51
C ARG A 66 17.22 -5.01 14.80
N LEU A 67 16.20 -5.26 13.98
CA LEU A 67 15.35 -6.45 14.12
C LEU A 67 16.18 -7.75 14.02
N LYS A 68 17.18 -7.80 13.12
CA LYS A 68 18.11 -8.93 13.00
C LYS A 68 18.97 -9.08 14.24
N ALA A 69 19.61 -8.00 14.70
CA ALA A 69 20.48 -8.00 15.86
C ALA A 69 19.75 -8.44 17.14
N GLU A 70 18.46 -8.14 17.25
CA GLU A 70 17.63 -8.47 18.40
C GLU A 70 16.85 -9.80 18.25
N GLY A 71 17.12 -10.56 17.18
CA GLY A 71 16.50 -11.88 16.95
C GLY A 71 15.00 -11.83 16.63
N LEU A 72 14.46 -10.66 16.27
CA LEU A 72 13.05 -10.48 15.91
C LEU A 72 12.79 -10.73 14.43
N TYR A 73 13.80 -10.60 13.57
CA TYR A 73 13.65 -10.75 12.11
C TYR A 73 13.26 -12.18 11.71
N ASP A 74 13.98 -13.19 12.21
CA ASP A 74 13.89 -14.57 11.73
C ASP A 74 12.60 -15.31 12.13
N ASN A 75 11.77 -14.71 13.00
CA ASN A 75 10.49 -15.29 13.46
C ASN A 75 9.31 -14.32 13.28
N SER A 76 9.46 -13.29 12.42
CA SER A 76 8.40 -12.32 12.14
C SER A 76 8.05 -12.27 10.66
N ILE A 77 6.75 -12.28 10.35
CA ILE A 77 6.28 -11.81 9.05
C ILE A 77 6.41 -10.29 9.04
N ILE A 78 7.24 -9.75 8.14
CA ILE A 78 7.46 -8.30 8.02
C ILE A 78 6.80 -7.81 6.74
N VAL A 79 5.82 -6.91 6.90
CA VAL A 79 5.11 -6.28 5.79
C VAL A 79 5.51 -4.82 5.71
N LEU A 80 6.21 -4.44 4.64
CA LEU A 80 6.52 -3.06 4.31
C LEU A 80 5.66 -2.64 3.12
N TYR A 81 4.88 -1.58 3.27
CA TYR A 81 4.08 -1.06 2.18
C TYR A 81 4.04 0.47 2.18
N GLY A 82 3.90 1.06 1.00
CA GLY A 82 3.57 2.48 0.86
C GLY A 82 2.06 2.70 0.99
N ASP A 83 1.67 3.72 1.74
CA ASP A 83 0.28 4.05 2.05
C ASP A 83 -0.44 4.77 0.91
N HIS A 84 0.20 5.74 0.26
CA HIS A 84 -0.34 6.45 -0.91
C HIS A 84 0.75 7.16 -1.72
N TYR A 85 0.37 7.79 -2.83
CA TYR A 85 1.27 8.62 -3.64
C TYR A 85 1.79 9.81 -2.83
N GLY A 86 3.08 10.13 -2.95
CA GLY A 86 3.67 11.33 -2.34
C GLY A 86 3.57 12.58 -3.24
N ILE A 87 3.65 12.38 -4.55
CA ILE A 87 3.68 13.45 -5.55
C ILE A 87 2.35 13.50 -6.28
N SER A 88 1.61 14.60 -6.14
CA SER A 88 0.36 14.83 -6.86
C SER A 88 0.58 15.32 -8.29
N GLU A 89 -0.48 15.30 -9.10
CA GLU A 89 -0.49 15.77 -10.49
C GLU A 89 -0.03 17.25 -10.66
N LYS A 90 -0.09 18.05 -9.58
CA LYS A 90 0.44 19.42 -9.55
C LYS A 90 1.94 19.50 -9.86
N HIS A 91 2.66 18.39 -9.76
CA HIS A 91 4.09 18.30 -10.03
C HIS A 91 4.41 17.52 -11.32
N ASN A 92 3.43 17.30 -12.21
CA ASN A 92 3.60 16.50 -13.43
C ASN A 92 4.74 16.99 -14.33
N ARG A 93 5.04 18.29 -14.39
CA ARG A 93 6.20 18.80 -15.15
C ARG A 93 7.52 18.21 -14.63
N ALA A 94 7.71 18.18 -13.31
CA ALA A 94 8.91 17.63 -12.69
C ALA A 94 8.93 16.10 -12.77
N MET A 95 7.78 15.45 -12.60
CA MET A 95 7.65 14.01 -12.78
C MET A 95 7.97 13.59 -14.22
N ALA A 96 7.47 14.31 -15.24
CA ALA A 96 7.76 14.04 -16.64
C ALA A 96 9.26 14.16 -16.95
N GLN A 97 9.90 15.22 -16.43
CA GLN A 97 11.35 15.38 -16.52
C GLN A 97 12.10 14.21 -15.89
N PHE A 98 11.71 13.79 -14.68
CA PHE A 98 12.35 12.68 -13.97
C PHE A 98 12.18 11.34 -14.69
N LEU A 99 11.02 11.11 -15.31
CA LEU A 99 10.72 9.90 -16.07
C LEU A 99 11.19 9.97 -17.53
N GLU A 100 11.86 11.05 -17.94
CA GLU A 100 12.32 11.28 -19.31
C GLU A 100 11.17 11.21 -20.34
N LYS A 101 10.02 11.79 -19.99
CA LYS A 101 8.83 11.87 -20.84
C LYS A 101 8.51 13.32 -21.18
N ASP A 102 7.89 13.53 -22.34
CA ASP A 102 7.39 14.85 -22.74
C ASP A 102 6.28 15.34 -21.79
N GLN A 103 5.41 14.44 -21.35
CA GLN A 103 4.32 14.71 -20.42
C GLN A 103 3.87 13.45 -19.68
N ILE A 104 3.16 13.64 -18.56
CA ILE A 104 2.46 12.59 -17.83
C ILE A 104 1.06 12.42 -18.44
N THR A 105 0.77 11.22 -18.94
CA THR A 105 -0.54 10.85 -19.49
C THR A 105 -1.49 10.35 -18.40
N GLU A 106 -2.77 10.17 -18.72
CA GLU A 106 -3.75 9.53 -17.82
C GLU A 106 -3.35 8.11 -17.39
N PHE A 107 -2.77 7.35 -18.33
CA PHE A 107 -2.23 6.02 -18.04
C PHE A 107 -1.01 6.08 -17.11
N ASP A 108 -0.13 7.07 -17.30
CA ASP A 108 0.98 7.32 -16.37
C ASP A 108 0.47 7.68 -14.98
N THR A 109 -0.54 8.54 -14.88
CA THR A 109 -1.18 8.91 -13.61
C THR A 109 -1.68 7.67 -12.86
N LEU A 110 -2.33 6.71 -13.54
CA LEU A 110 -2.71 5.43 -12.93
C LEU A 110 -1.49 4.63 -12.46
N ASN A 111 -0.47 4.52 -13.31
CA ASN A 111 0.75 3.78 -13.00
C ASN A 111 1.52 4.36 -11.82
N LEU A 112 1.48 5.69 -11.64
CA LEU A 112 2.09 6.43 -10.54
C LEU A 112 1.31 6.31 -9.23
N GLN A 113 0.13 5.66 -9.21
CA GLN A 113 -0.55 5.28 -7.97
C GLN A 113 0.03 4.02 -7.32
N ARG A 114 0.93 3.30 -7.99
CA ARG A 114 1.58 2.11 -7.41
C ARG A 114 2.42 2.50 -6.20
N THR A 115 2.13 1.87 -5.08
CA THR A 115 2.97 1.92 -3.88
C THR A 115 3.67 0.57 -3.70
N PRO A 116 4.88 0.53 -3.10
CA PRO A 116 5.59 -0.72 -2.88
C PRO A 116 4.83 -1.61 -1.89
N LEU A 117 4.98 -2.92 -2.04
CA LEU A 117 4.60 -3.95 -1.08
C LEU A 117 5.69 -5.01 -1.04
N TYR A 118 6.29 -5.20 0.14
CA TYR A 118 7.24 -6.26 0.43
C TYR A 118 6.70 -7.09 1.59
N ILE A 119 6.69 -8.40 1.42
CA ILE A 119 6.31 -9.35 2.47
C ILE A 119 7.49 -10.30 2.66
N HIS A 120 8.16 -10.16 3.81
CA HIS A 120 9.17 -11.12 4.25
C HIS A 120 8.50 -12.19 5.12
N ILE A 121 8.69 -13.45 4.76
CA ILE A 121 8.17 -14.61 5.48
C ILE A 121 9.34 -15.36 6.14
N PRO A 122 9.29 -15.62 7.46
CA PRO A 122 10.28 -16.43 8.17
C PRO A 122 10.55 -17.77 7.48
N GLY A 123 11.84 -18.14 7.36
CA GLY A 123 12.25 -19.41 6.76
C GLY A 123 12.23 -19.46 5.23
N GLN A 124 11.73 -18.42 4.54
CA GLN A 124 11.80 -18.33 3.09
C GLN A 124 13.21 -17.95 2.62
N THR A 125 13.84 -18.82 1.83
CA THR A 125 15.23 -18.61 1.33
C THR A 125 15.29 -17.95 -0.04
N GLU A 126 14.18 -17.96 -0.80
CA GLU A 126 14.08 -17.37 -2.13
C GLU A 126 12.89 -16.43 -2.22
N GLY A 127 13.10 -15.22 -2.74
CA GLY A 127 12.02 -14.26 -3.00
C GLY A 127 11.40 -14.46 -4.38
N GLN A 128 10.18 -13.94 -4.55
CA GLN A 128 9.51 -13.87 -5.85
C GLN A 128 8.97 -12.47 -6.10
N THR A 129 9.03 -12.00 -7.36
CA THR A 129 8.32 -10.80 -7.79
C THR A 129 6.97 -11.20 -8.36
N ILE A 130 5.89 -10.70 -7.75
CA ILE A 130 4.52 -10.94 -8.22
C ILE A 130 4.06 -9.69 -8.98
N SER A 131 3.90 -9.82 -10.30
CA SER A 131 3.48 -8.73 -11.18
C SER A 131 1.96 -8.63 -11.36
N LYS A 132 1.19 -9.52 -10.72
CA LYS A 132 -0.29 -9.45 -10.71
C LYS A 132 -0.70 -8.14 -10.02
N PRO A 133 -1.66 -7.35 -10.56
CA PRO A 133 -2.17 -6.17 -9.87
C PRO A 133 -2.78 -6.55 -8.53
N THR A 134 -2.34 -5.89 -7.46
CA THR A 134 -2.82 -6.09 -6.08
C THR A 134 -3.18 -4.75 -5.45
N GLY A 135 -4.20 -4.76 -4.59
CA GLY A 135 -4.63 -3.60 -3.82
C GLY A 135 -4.31 -3.75 -2.33
N GLN A 136 -4.32 -2.64 -1.59
CA GLN A 136 -4.10 -2.68 -0.13
C GLN A 136 -5.14 -3.53 0.62
N ILE A 137 -6.36 -3.63 0.08
CA ILE A 137 -7.44 -4.46 0.64
C ILE A 137 -7.12 -5.97 0.62
N ASP A 138 -6.22 -6.39 -0.27
CA ASP A 138 -5.79 -7.79 -0.42
C ASP A 138 -4.78 -8.21 0.66
N MET A 139 -4.17 -7.26 1.37
CA MET A 139 -3.19 -7.56 2.42
C MET A 139 -3.81 -8.34 3.59
N LYS A 140 -4.97 -7.93 4.09
CA LYS A 140 -5.62 -8.61 5.24
C LYS A 140 -5.84 -10.11 4.98
N PRO A 141 -6.58 -10.53 3.92
CA PRO A 141 -6.80 -11.96 3.68
C PRO A 141 -5.50 -12.72 3.41
N THR A 142 -4.53 -12.11 2.72
CA THR A 142 -3.21 -12.72 2.48
C THR A 142 -2.47 -13.02 3.79
N ILE A 143 -2.38 -12.04 4.70
CA ILE A 143 -1.69 -12.22 5.98
C ILE A 143 -2.44 -13.19 6.89
N LEU A 144 -3.78 -13.16 6.93
CA LEU A 144 -4.55 -14.13 7.72
C LEU A 144 -4.34 -15.55 7.22
N ASN A 145 -4.31 -15.77 5.90
CA ASN A 145 -4.03 -17.07 5.31
C ASN A 145 -2.61 -17.55 5.65
N LEU A 146 -1.59 -16.68 5.57
CA LEU A 146 -0.22 -17.01 6.00
C LEU A 146 -0.14 -17.42 7.47
N LEU A 147 -0.96 -16.81 8.33
CA LEU A 147 -1.04 -17.13 9.75
C LEU A 147 -1.91 -18.37 10.05
N GLY A 148 -2.52 -18.99 9.04
CA GLY A 148 -3.44 -20.12 9.21
C GLY A 148 -4.75 -19.73 9.89
N VAL A 149 -5.15 -18.46 9.84
CA VAL A 149 -6.40 -17.96 10.45
C VAL A 149 -7.53 -18.06 9.43
N ASP A 150 -8.56 -18.86 9.77
CA ASP A 150 -9.77 -18.95 8.96
C ASP A 150 -10.54 -17.62 8.98
N SER A 151 -10.70 -17.04 7.79
CA SER A 151 -11.43 -15.80 7.54
C SER A 151 -12.47 -15.97 6.42
N THR A 152 -12.92 -17.20 6.17
CA THR A 152 -13.92 -17.53 5.14
C THR A 152 -15.25 -16.82 5.35
N ASN A 153 -15.63 -16.56 6.60
CA ASN A 153 -16.87 -15.89 6.97
C ASN A 153 -16.73 -14.36 7.12
N ASP A 154 -15.55 -13.80 6.84
CA ASP A 154 -15.35 -12.35 6.88
C ASP A 154 -16.09 -11.67 5.74
N ILE A 155 -16.78 -10.57 6.06
CA ILE A 155 -17.23 -9.62 5.04
C ILE A 155 -15.99 -8.88 4.54
N ARG A 156 -15.53 -9.22 3.32
CA ARG A 156 -14.31 -8.67 2.72
C ARG A 156 -14.47 -8.45 1.22
N PHE A 157 -13.70 -7.50 0.70
CA PHE A 157 -13.59 -7.22 -0.74
C PHE A 157 -12.24 -7.64 -1.31
N GLY A 158 -11.20 -7.62 -0.48
CA GLY A 158 -9.88 -8.11 -0.87
C GLY A 158 -9.81 -9.63 -0.86
N HIS A 159 -8.82 -10.15 -1.58
CA HIS A 159 -8.57 -11.57 -1.78
C HIS A 159 -7.11 -11.89 -1.43
N ASP A 160 -6.84 -13.17 -1.16
CA ASP A 160 -5.47 -13.62 -0.96
C ASP A 160 -4.68 -13.51 -2.26
N MET A 161 -3.65 -12.66 -2.27
CA MET A 161 -2.83 -12.40 -3.46
C MET A 161 -1.92 -13.56 -3.85
N PHE A 162 -1.68 -14.52 -2.95
CA PHE A 162 -0.91 -15.73 -3.23
C PHE A 162 -1.77 -16.87 -3.77
N SER A 163 -3.10 -16.71 -3.78
CA SER A 163 -3.98 -17.71 -4.36
C SER A 163 -3.81 -17.79 -5.88
N ASP A 164 -3.81 -19.01 -6.42
CA ASP A 164 -3.83 -19.26 -7.86
C ASP A 164 -5.11 -18.73 -8.52
N GLU A 165 -6.21 -18.65 -7.77
CA GLU A 165 -7.49 -18.10 -8.23
C GLU A 165 -7.48 -16.56 -8.29
N TYR A 166 -6.50 -15.92 -7.65
CA TYR A 166 -6.38 -14.46 -7.69
C TYR A 166 -5.92 -13.99 -9.08
N THR A 167 -6.84 -13.32 -9.77
CA THR A 167 -6.66 -12.82 -11.14
C THR A 167 -6.18 -11.37 -11.20
N GLY A 168 -6.19 -10.64 -10.08
CA GLY A 168 -5.78 -9.23 -10.04
C GLY A 168 -6.88 -8.29 -10.55
N PHE A 169 -7.54 -7.59 -9.63
CA PHE A 169 -8.54 -6.57 -9.93
C PHE A 169 -8.50 -5.51 -8.83
N VAL A 170 -7.97 -4.34 -9.13
CA VAL A 170 -7.72 -3.26 -8.18
C VAL A 170 -8.60 -2.07 -8.53
N VAL A 171 -9.45 -1.65 -7.60
CA VAL A 171 -10.35 -0.51 -7.76
C VAL A 171 -9.80 0.69 -7.00
N LEU A 172 -9.63 1.81 -7.69
CA LEU A 172 -9.29 3.09 -7.09
C LEU A 172 -10.56 3.80 -6.61
N ARG A 173 -10.40 4.70 -5.64
CA ARG A 173 -11.54 5.37 -4.99
C ARG A 173 -12.37 6.25 -5.92
N ASP A 174 -11.79 6.73 -7.02
CA ASP A 174 -12.47 7.51 -8.06
C ASP A 174 -13.27 6.64 -9.06
N GLY A 175 -13.24 5.31 -8.90
CA GLY A 175 -13.89 4.35 -9.79
C GLY A 175 -13.02 3.89 -10.96
N SER A 176 -11.82 4.44 -11.12
CA SER A 176 -10.79 3.87 -12.01
C SER A 176 -10.40 2.47 -11.51
N PHE A 177 -9.89 1.61 -12.38
CA PHE A 177 -9.45 0.27 -11.97
C PHE A 177 -8.34 -0.28 -12.87
N VAL A 178 -7.64 -1.30 -12.35
CA VAL A 178 -6.59 -2.05 -13.05
C VAL A 178 -6.84 -3.54 -12.89
N THR A 179 -6.83 -4.29 -13.99
CA THR A 179 -6.95 -5.76 -14.04
C THR A 179 -5.66 -6.37 -14.57
N ASP A 180 -5.51 -7.69 -14.58
CA ASP A 180 -4.43 -8.39 -15.30
C ASP A 180 -4.18 -7.94 -16.75
N LYS A 181 -5.21 -7.46 -17.46
CA LYS A 181 -5.15 -7.09 -18.87
C LYS A 181 -5.31 -5.61 -19.14
N TYR A 182 -6.17 -4.93 -18.39
CA TYR A 182 -6.59 -3.56 -18.73
C TYR A 182 -6.42 -2.60 -17.57
N ALA A 183 -6.25 -1.33 -17.90
CA ALA A 183 -6.44 -0.21 -16.99
C ALA A 183 -7.61 0.65 -17.50
N TYR A 184 -8.40 1.22 -16.59
CA TYR A 184 -9.54 2.07 -16.94
C TYR A 184 -9.51 3.36 -16.13
N LYS A 185 -9.55 4.50 -16.82
CA LYS A 185 -9.66 5.84 -16.22
C LYS A 185 -10.36 6.78 -17.19
N ASN A 186 -11.19 7.68 -16.67
CA ASN A 186 -11.85 8.74 -17.44
C ASN A 186 -12.57 8.25 -18.72
N ASN A 187 -13.29 7.12 -18.62
CA ASN A 187 -14.01 6.47 -19.73
C ASN A 187 -13.13 5.86 -20.84
N THR A 188 -11.83 5.72 -20.61
CA THR A 188 -10.90 5.11 -21.55
C THR A 188 -10.33 3.82 -20.98
N PHE A 189 -10.29 2.77 -21.79
CA PHE A 189 -9.57 1.54 -21.50
C PHE A 189 -8.20 1.58 -22.16
N TYR A 190 -7.21 1.06 -21.43
CA TYR A 190 -5.84 0.93 -21.86
C TYR A 190 -5.41 -0.53 -21.70
N ASP A 191 -4.57 -1.04 -22.59
CA ASP A 191 -3.78 -2.24 -22.31
C ASP A 191 -2.89 -1.97 -21.09
N ARG A 192 -2.89 -2.86 -20.10
CA ARG A 192 -2.17 -2.63 -18.84
C ARG A 192 -0.66 -2.54 -19.04
N ILE A 193 -0.12 -3.25 -20.02
CA ILE A 193 1.33 -3.36 -20.23
C ILE A 193 1.81 -2.25 -21.14
N THR A 194 1.17 -2.07 -22.30
CA THR A 194 1.63 -1.12 -23.31
C THR A 194 1.11 0.30 -23.07
N GLY A 195 -0.04 0.44 -22.39
CA GLY A 195 -0.71 1.72 -22.24
C GLY A 195 -1.44 2.20 -23.49
N GLU A 196 -1.52 1.36 -24.52
CA GLU A 196 -2.29 1.68 -25.73
C GLU A 196 -3.78 1.68 -25.42
N ILE A 197 -4.52 2.59 -26.05
CA ILE A 197 -5.98 2.64 -25.92
C ILE A 197 -6.57 1.38 -26.58
N VAL A 198 -7.51 0.73 -25.87
CA VAL A 198 -8.20 -0.47 -26.37
C VAL A 198 -9.70 -0.27 -26.37
N ASP A 199 -10.35 -0.68 -27.46
CA ASP A 199 -11.81 -0.72 -27.57
C ASP A 199 -12.31 -2.12 -27.20
N LEU A 200 -12.96 -2.23 -26.04
CA LEU A 200 -13.53 -3.49 -25.58
C LEU A 200 -14.96 -3.69 -26.09
N PRO A 201 -15.40 -4.94 -26.34
CA PRO A 201 -16.80 -5.24 -26.56
C PRO A 201 -17.67 -4.65 -25.43
N LYS A 202 -18.76 -3.96 -25.79
CA LYS A 202 -19.62 -3.24 -24.84
C LYS A 202 -20.01 -4.05 -23.60
N LYS A 203 -20.31 -5.34 -23.77
CA LYS A 203 -20.68 -6.25 -22.68
C LYS A 203 -19.53 -6.48 -21.68
N GLU A 204 -18.31 -6.62 -22.18
CA GLU A 204 -17.10 -6.80 -21.37
C GLU A 204 -16.77 -5.51 -20.61
N ALA A 205 -16.71 -4.38 -21.31
CA ALA A 205 -16.47 -3.06 -20.69
C ALA A 205 -17.46 -2.77 -19.56
N GLN A 206 -18.76 -2.99 -19.81
CA GLN A 206 -19.80 -2.77 -18.81
C GLN A 206 -19.71 -3.71 -17.60
N ALA A 207 -19.27 -4.96 -17.80
CA ALA A 207 -19.08 -5.91 -16.70
C ALA A 207 -17.97 -5.44 -15.75
N LEU A 208 -16.83 -5.00 -16.30
CA LEU A 208 -15.69 -4.51 -15.51
C LEU A 208 -16.05 -3.23 -14.74
N ILE A 209 -16.65 -2.26 -15.42
CA ILE A 209 -17.10 -0.99 -14.79
C ILE A 209 -18.12 -1.25 -13.68
N LYS A 210 -19.11 -2.12 -13.93
CA LYS A 210 -20.14 -2.45 -12.94
C LYS A 210 -19.56 -3.18 -11.74
N ARG A 211 -18.55 -4.03 -11.93
CA ARG A 211 -17.83 -4.68 -10.83
C ARG A 211 -17.17 -3.62 -9.93
N ALA A 212 -16.35 -2.74 -10.51
CA ALA A 212 -15.67 -1.69 -9.77
C ALA A 212 -16.63 -0.78 -8.98
N GLN A 213 -17.71 -0.32 -9.63
CA GLN A 213 -18.74 0.48 -8.99
C GLN A 213 -19.46 -0.27 -7.86
N ASN A 214 -19.71 -1.57 -8.02
CA ASN A 214 -20.36 -2.37 -6.99
C ASN A 214 -19.47 -2.59 -5.77
N GLU A 215 -18.18 -2.87 -5.95
CA GLU A 215 -17.23 -3.05 -4.84
C GLU A 215 -17.18 -1.77 -3.97
N LEU A 216 -17.01 -0.60 -4.59
CA LEU A 216 -17.03 0.69 -3.88
C LEU A 216 -18.37 0.93 -3.17
N ARG A 217 -19.48 0.79 -3.89
CA ARG A 217 -20.82 1.02 -3.34
C ARG A 217 -21.17 0.08 -2.19
N MET A 218 -20.77 -1.18 -2.26
CA MET A 218 -21.00 -2.14 -1.16
C MET A 218 -20.14 -1.80 0.05
N SER A 219 -18.88 -1.41 -0.15
CA SER A 219 -18.02 -0.95 0.93
C SER A 219 -18.59 0.29 1.62
N ASP A 220 -19.07 1.27 0.84
CA ASP A 220 -19.68 2.49 1.38
C ASP A 220 -20.91 2.17 2.22
N LYS A 221 -21.80 1.27 1.74
CA LYS A 221 -22.97 0.85 2.51
C LYS A 221 -22.62 0.20 3.85
N ILE A 222 -21.57 -0.61 3.91
CA ILE A 222 -21.14 -1.24 5.16
C ILE A 222 -20.73 -0.18 6.18
N ILE A 223 -19.97 0.83 5.74
CA ILE A 223 -19.44 1.90 6.59
C ILE A 223 -20.56 2.87 6.98
N GLU A 224 -21.25 3.46 6.02
CA GLU A 224 -22.30 4.48 6.24
C GLU A 224 -23.51 3.91 6.98
N GLY A 225 -23.85 2.65 6.73
CA GLY A 225 -24.93 1.95 7.43
C GLY A 225 -24.51 1.35 8.78
N ASP A 226 -23.21 1.35 9.09
CA ASP A 226 -22.63 0.65 10.24
C ASP A 226 -23.21 -0.77 10.36
N LEU A 227 -23.11 -1.50 9.24
CA LEU A 227 -23.82 -2.77 9.03
C LEU A 227 -23.17 -3.94 9.75
N LEU A 228 -21.89 -3.83 10.12
CA LEU A 228 -21.19 -4.87 10.86
C LEU A 228 -21.78 -5.08 12.25
N ARG A 229 -22.50 -4.12 12.84
CA ARG A 229 -23.25 -4.31 14.10
C ARG A 229 -24.29 -5.42 14.03
N PHE A 230 -24.80 -5.71 12.84
CA PHE A 230 -25.81 -6.74 12.60
C PHE A 230 -25.21 -8.06 12.11
N SER A 231 -23.89 -8.14 11.93
CA SER A 231 -23.21 -9.35 11.47
C SER A 231 -22.95 -10.32 12.61
N GLU A 232 -23.32 -11.58 12.43
CA GLU A 232 -22.99 -12.68 13.36
C GLU A 232 -21.48 -12.84 13.53
N SER A 233 -20.69 -12.60 12.47
CA SER A 233 -19.22 -12.64 12.52
C SER A 233 -18.60 -11.54 13.39
N ASN A 234 -19.35 -10.48 13.70
CA ASN A 234 -18.91 -9.37 14.54
C ASN A 234 -19.40 -9.48 16.01
N LYS A 235 -20.03 -10.60 16.38
CA LYS A 235 -20.45 -10.87 17.77
C LYS A 235 -19.29 -11.24 18.69
N ILE A 236 -18.07 -11.41 18.16
CA ILE A 236 -16.86 -11.54 18.95
C ILE A 236 -16.60 -10.16 19.58
N LYS A 237 -16.88 -10.04 20.88
CA LYS A 237 -16.47 -8.86 21.65
C LYS A 237 -14.95 -8.80 21.65
N THR A 238 -14.36 -7.94 20.82
CA THR A 238 -13.01 -7.43 21.08
C THR A 238 -13.11 -6.73 22.43
N GLY A 239 -12.39 -7.20 23.45
CA GLY A 239 -12.50 -6.67 24.81
C GLY A 239 -12.30 -5.15 24.91
N GLU A 240 -12.37 -4.61 26.12
CA GLU A 240 -12.12 -3.17 26.32
C GLU A 240 -10.66 -2.83 25.96
N VAL A 241 -10.48 -1.95 24.96
CA VAL A 241 -9.15 -1.42 24.62
C VAL A 241 -8.79 -0.34 25.63
N GLN A 242 -8.02 -0.69 26.65
CA GLN A 242 -7.40 0.30 27.53
C GLN A 242 -6.14 0.86 26.86
N THR A 243 -6.22 2.09 26.36
CA THR A 243 -5.05 2.79 25.82
C THR A 243 -4.15 3.20 26.98
N LYS A 244 -3.02 2.51 27.17
CA LYS A 244 -1.99 2.93 28.12
C LYS A 244 -1.12 4.01 27.50
N ILE A 245 -1.43 5.27 27.75
CA ILE A 245 -0.55 6.39 27.41
C ILE A 245 0.52 6.45 28.49
N LYS A 246 1.76 6.06 28.16
CA LYS A 246 2.91 6.40 29.00
C LYS A 246 3.27 7.85 28.69
N GLU A 247 2.84 8.77 29.55
CA GLU A 247 3.41 10.11 29.56
C GLU A 247 4.91 9.97 29.83
N THR A 248 5.73 10.28 28.83
CA THR A 248 7.15 10.50 29.04
C THR A 248 7.28 11.99 29.28
N GLU A 249 7.72 12.37 30.49
CA GLU A 249 8.06 13.76 30.82
C GLU A 249 9.04 14.26 29.74
N LYS A 250 8.66 15.36 29.08
CA LYS A 250 9.50 16.07 28.11
C LYS A 250 10.45 17.00 28.84
#